data_AF-A0A9C7Q754-F1
#
_entry.id   AF-A0A9C7Q754-F1
#
_cell.length_a   1.000
_cell.length_b   1.000
_cell.length_c   1.000
_cell.angle_alpha   90.00
_cell.angle_beta   90.00
_cell.angle_gamma   90.00
#
_symmetry.space_group_name_H-M   'P 1'
#
loop_
_entity.id
_entity.type
_entity.pdbx_description
1 polymer ?
#
loop_
_entity_poly.entity_id
_entity_poly.type
_entity_poly.pdbx_seq_one_letter_code
_entity_poly.pdbx_strand_id
1 'polypeptide(L)'
;MTLSEEARDRLADLVELQPTKNSELQDRWGLESGSEVHQYLESELKEYYYRDENSYIRATTEANDLVDVEPGMVADDEDDAPSVVRVPTLQRQVFDVVPDPDDRSASVVSVLHSVRDEFDIDPDVDDVRAALQSLKRKGVVEVVYRTVPTFKLAVARDDITVEESG
;
A
#
# COMPACT_ATOMS: atom_id res chain seq x y z
N MET A 1 -27.40 -7.57 -4.80
CA MET A 1 -27.20 -8.61 -5.83
C MET A 1 -26.09 -9.53 -5.34
N THR A 2 -26.10 -10.84 -5.64
CA THR A 2 -24.98 -11.71 -5.26
C THR A 2 -23.86 -11.54 -6.30
N LEU A 3 -22.65 -11.21 -5.85
CA LEU A 3 -21.47 -11.14 -6.72
C LEU A 3 -21.22 -12.46 -7.43
N SER A 4 -20.67 -12.40 -8.64
CA SER A 4 -20.09 -13.57 -9.31
C SER A 4 -18.82 -14.02 -8.56
N GLU A 5 -18.38 -15.25 -8.80
CA GLU A 5 -17.12 -15.77 -8.22
C GLU A 5 -15.94 -14.87 -8.61
N GLU A 6 -15.81 -14.50 -9.89
CA GLU A 6 -14.75 -13.60 -10.36
C GLU A 6 -14.82 -12.22 -9.69
N ALA A 7 -16.02 -11.66 -9.51
CA ALA A 7 -16.18 -10.38 -8.83
C ALA A 7 -15.81 -10.46 -7.34
N ARG A 8 -16.08 -11.61 -6.70
CA ARG A 8 -15.68 -11.85 -5.31
C ARG A 8 -14.17 -12.00 -5.17
N ASP A 9 -13.50 -12.69 -6.10
CA ASP A 9 -12.04 -12.83 -6.11
C ASP A 9 -11.36 -11.47 -6.35
N ARG A 10 -11.84 -10.69 -7.33
CA ARG A 10 -11.33 -9.33 -7.57
C ARG A 10 -11.63 -8.38 -6.42
N LEU A 11 -12.74 -8.58 -5.70
CA LEU A 11 -13.02 -7.81 -4.50
C LEU A 11 -12.04 -8.16 -3.37
N ALA A 12 -11.66 -9.43 -3.24
CA ALA A 12 -10.64 -9.86 -2.28
C ALA A 12 -9.30 -9.17 -2.58
N ASP A 13 -8.89 -9.12 -3.86
CA ASP A 13 -7.68 -8.37 -4.26
C ASP A 13 -7.74 -6.89 -3.88
N LEU A 14 -8.90 -6.26 -4.05
CA LEU A 14 -9.10 -4.86 -3.69
C LEU A 14 -8.95 -4.67 -2.18
N VAL A 15 -9.56 -5.55 -1.38
CA VAL A 15 -9.48 -5.54 0.08
C VAL A 15 -8.04 -5.76 0.55
N GLU A 16 -7.33 -6.72 -0.03
CA GLU A 16 -5.94 -7.05 0.34
C GLU A 16 -4.95 -5.94 -0.07
N LEU A 17 -5.16 -5.29 -1.22
CA LEU A 17 -4.22 -4.29 -1.73
C LEU A 17 -4.51 -2.86 -1.26
N GLN A 18 -5.65 -2.60 -0.62
CA GLN A 18 -6.03 -1.25 -0.28
C GLN A 18 -5.00 -0.57 0.66
N PRO A 19 -4.72 0.74 0.47
CA PRO A 19 -5.13 1.56 -0.66
C PRO A 19 -4.35 1.19 -1.94
N THR A 20 -5.05 1.03 -3.07
CA THR A 20 -4.43 0.58 -4.34
C THR A 20 -4.66 1.54 -5.51
N LYS A 21 -4.04 1.27 -6.66
CA LYS A 21 -4.23 2.01 -7.92
C LYS A 21 -4.69 1.07 -9.03
N ASN A 22 -5.26 1.67 -10.08
CA ASN A 22 -5.63 0.94 -11.30
C ASN A 22 -4.46 0.15 -11.88
N SER A 23 -3.23 0.66 -11.84
CA SER A 23 -2.07 -0.04 -12.41
C SER A 23 -1.74 -1.34 -11.66
N GLU A 24 -1.83 -1.34 -10.33
CA GLU A 24 -1.55 -2.54 -9.53
C GLU A 24 -2.63 -3.61 -9.72
N LEU A 25 -3.90 -3.20 -9.78
CA LEU A 25 -5.01 -4.10 -10.11
C LEU A 25 -4.92 -4.60 -11.55
N GLN A 26 -4.50 -3.75 -12.49
CA GLN A 26 -4.29 -4.13 -13.88
C GLN A 26 -3.26 -5.26 -13.98
N ASP A 27 -2.11 -5.09 -13.33
CA ASP A 27 -1.04 -6.09 -13.32
C ASP A 27 -1.52 -7.40 -12.66
N ARG A 28 -2.24 -7.31 -11.53
CA ARG A 28 -2.76 -8.48 -10.82
C ARG A 28 -3.84 -9.23 -11.60
N TRP A 29 -4.73 -8.52 -12.28
CA TRP A 29 -5.84 -9.11 -13.03
C TRP A 29 -5.50 -9.45 -14.48
N GLY A 30 -4.28 -9.12 -14.93
CA GLY A 30 -3.84 -9.36 -16.30
C GLY A 30 -4.64 -8.56 -17.35
N LEU A 31 -5.08 -7.35 -17.01
CA LEU A 31 -5.86 -6.48 -17.92
C LEU A 31 -4.94 -5.63 -18.81
N GLU A 32 -5.44 -5.23 -19.98
CA GLU A 32 -4.62 -4.51 -20.97
C GLU A 32 -4.37 -3.05 -20.57
N SER A 33 -5.23 -2.49 -19.71
CA SER A 33 -5.14 -1.10 -19.28
C SER A 33 -5.84 -0.80 -17.95
N GLY A 34 -5.37 0.25 -17.27
CA GLY A 34 -6.05 0.78 -16.09
C GLY A 34 -7.45 1.35 -16.37
N SER A 35 -7.79 1.61 -17.63
CA SER A 35 -9.15 2.00 -18.04
C SER A 35 -10.12 0.83 -18.03
N GLU A 36 -9.65 -0.39 -18.32
CA GLU A 36 -10.46 -1.60 -18.18
C GLU A 36 -10.71 -1.94 -16.71
N VAL A 37 -9.69 -1.74 -15.85
CA VAL A 37 -9.88 -1.83 -14.40
C VAL A 37 -11.00 -0.90 -13.95
N HIS A 38 -10.95 0.37 -14.37
CA HIS A 38 -11.99 1.33 -13.99
C HIS A 38 -13.37 0.94 -14.50
N GLN A 39 -13.48 0.47 -15.76
CA GLN A 39 -14.76 -0.01 -16.31
C GLN A 39 -15.32 -1.19 -15.51
N TYR A 40 -14.48 -2.16 -15.16
CA TYR A 40 -14.87 -3.30 -14.36
C TYR A 40 -15.34 -2.89 -12.96
N LEU A 41 -14.59 -2.01 -12.31
CA LEU A 41 -14.95 -1.48 -10.99
C LEU A 41 -16.32 -0.76 -11.04
N GLU A 42 -16.56 0.07 -12.05
CA GLU A 42 -17.84 0.77 -12.21
C GLU A 42 -19.02 -0.13 -12.56
N SER A 43 -18.79 -1.26 -13.23
CA SER A 43 -19.87 -2.18 -13.62
C SER A 43 -20.19 -3.23 -12.57
N GLU A 44 -19.16 -3.87 -11.99
CA GLU A 44 -19.33 -5.04 -11.12
C GLU A 44 -19.18 -4.71 -9.64
N LEU A 45 -18.32 -3.74 -9.28
CA LEU A 45 -17.89 -3.53 -7.90
C LEU A 45 -18.25 -2.16 -7.32
N LYS A 46 -19.08 -1.37 -8.01
CA LYS A 46 -19.36 0.04 -7.69
C LYS A 46 -19.82 0.30 -6.26
N GLU A 47 -20.54 -0.63 -5.66
CA GLU A 47 -21.07 -0.52 -4.30
C GLU A 47 -20.03 -0.89 -3.22
N TYR A 48 -18.92 -1.52 -3.63
CA TYR A 48 -17.91 -2.12 -2.74
C TYR A 48 -16.58 -1.39 -2.72
N TYR A 49 -16.44 -0.32 -3.51
CA TYR A 49 -15.22 0.47 -3.55
C TYR A 49 -15.51 1.96 -3.57
N TYR A 50 -14.53 2.74 -3.16
CA TYR A 50 -14.52 4.18 -3.32
C TYR A 50 -13.10 4.66 -3.63
N ARG A 51 -12.98 5.96 -3.93
CA ARG A 51 -11.68 6.62 -4.07
C ARG A 51 -11.48 7.62 -2.95
N ASP A 52 -10.34 7.54 -2.29
CA ASP A 52 -9.96 8.51 -1.25
C ASP A 52 -9.54 9.86 -1.85
N GLU A 53 -9.24 10.82 -0.98
CA GLU A 53 -8.79 12.17 -1.35
C GLU A 53 -7.52 12.19 -2.24
N ASN A 54 -6.70 11.15 -2.14
CA ASN A 54 -5.49 10.98 -2.93
C ASN A 54 -5.73 10.14 -4.20
N SER A 55 -7.01 9.89 -4.54
CA SER A 55 -7.47 9.10 -5.68
C SER A 55 -7.07 7.62 -5.64
N TYR A 56 -6.72 7.09 -4.47
CA TYR A 56 -6.48 5.66 -4.30
C TYR A 56 -7.79 4.91 -4.13
N ILE A 57 -7.82 3.67 -4.60
CA ILE A 57 -8.95 2.77 -4.51
C ILE A 57 -8.93 2.12 -3.12
N ARG A 58 -10.05 2.22 -2.42
CA ARG A 58 -10.28 1.59 -1.12
C ARG A 58 -11.56 0.76 -1.14
N ALA A 59 -11.58 -0.30 -0.34
CA ALA A 59 -12.75 -1.14 -0.17
C ALA A 59 -13.68 -0.51 0.87
N THR A 60 -14.99 -0.67 0.69
CA THR A 60 -15.93 -0.29 1.75
C THR A 60 -15.86 -1.29 2.92
N THR A 61 -16.38 -0.93 4.08
CA THR A 61 -16.50 -1.87 5.21
C THR A 61 -17.31 -3.12 4.82
N GLU A 62 -18.39 -2.92 4.05
CA GLU A 62 -19.20 -4.02 3.52
C GLU A 62 -18.38 -4.96 2.62
N ALA A 63 -17.45 -4.42 1.83
CA ALA A 63 -16.55 -5.23 1.01
C ALA A 63 -15.61 -6.09 1.86
N ASN A 64 -15.04 -5.51 2.93
CA ASN A 64 -14.17 -6.23 3.86
C ASN A 64 -14.91 -7.41 4.51
N ASP A 65 -16.16 -7.21 4.92
CA ASP A 65 -16.99 -8.27 5.53
C ASP A 65 -17.44 -9.35 4.52
N LEU A 66 -17.41 -9.02 3.23
CA LEU A 66 -17.87 -9.91 2.18
C LEU A 66 -16.82 -10.93 1.75
N VAL A 67 -15.53 -10.70 1.97
CA VAL A 67 -14.42 -11.53 1.50
C VAL A 67 -13.66 -12.17 2.66
N ASP A 68 -13.03 -13.33 2.42
CA ASP A 68 -12.26 -14.07 3.45
C ASP A 68 -10.76 -13.72 3.32
N VAL A 69 -10.46 -12.42 3.29
CA VAL A 69 -9.09 -11.91 3.28
C VAL A 69 -8.97 -10.73 4.23
N GLU A 70 -7.81 -10.59 4.84
CA GLU A 70 -7.55 -9.47 5.73
C GLU A 70 -7.26 -8.20 4.91
N PRO A 71 -7.77 -7.03 5.34
CA PRO A 71 -7.54 -5.79 4.63
C PRO A 71 -6.06 -5.41 4.64
N GLY A 72 -5.57 -4.90 3.51
CA GLY A 72 -4.18 -4.44 3.33
C GLY A 72 -3.77 -3.31 4.27
N MET A 73 -4.76 -2.58 4.79
CA MET A 73 -4.60 -1.48 5.73
C MET A 73 -5.84 -1.42 6.63
N VAL A 74 -5.62 -1.26 7.93
CA VAL A 74 -6.66 -0.99 8.93
C VAL A 74 -6.38 0.38 9.53
N ALA A 75 -7.38 1.24 9.53
CA ALA A 75 -7.39 2.54 10.19
C ALA A 75 -8.73 2.70 10.92
N ASP A 76 -8.73 3.39 12.06
CA ASP A 76 -9.95 3.63 12.84
C ASP A 76 -10.90 4.60 12.11
N ASP A 77 -10.33 5.59 11.41
CA ASP A 77 -11.02 6.54 10.53
C ASP A 77 -10.21 6.77 9.24
N GLU A 78 -10.84 7.35 8.22
CA GLU A 78 -10.21 7.54 6.89
C GLU A 78 -8.99 8.47 6.91
N ASP A 79 -9.00 9.45 7.83
CA ASP A 79 -7.98 10.49 8.01
C ASP A 79 -6.92 10.12 9.05
N ASP A 80 -7.13 9.03 9.81
CA ASP A 80 -6.20 8.59 10.84
C ASP A 80 -5.03 7.78 10.27
N ALA A 81 -3.93 7.77 11.01
CA ALA A 81 -2.83 6.89 10.69
C ALA A 81 -3.28 5.43 10.79
N PRO A 82 -2.79 4.54 9.90
CA PRO A 82 -3.11 3.12 10.02
C PRO A 82 -2.62 2.56 11.36
N SER A 83 -3.45 1.72 11.98
CA SER A 83 -3.04 0.89 13.11
C SER A 83 -2.33 -0.39 12.63
N VAL A 84 -2.75 -0.94 11.49
CA VAL A 84 -2.14 -2.13 10.87
C VAL A 84 -1.97 -1.95 9.37
N VAL A 85 -0.80 -2.33 8.84
CA VAL A 85 -0.53 -2.34 7.41
C VAL A 85 0.12 -3.67 7.02
N ARG A 86 -0.46 -4.36 6.04
CA ARG A 86 0.08 -5.60 5.47
C ARG A 86 0.85 -5.27 4.20
N VAL A 87 2.10 -5.71 4.11
CA VAL A 87 3.00 -5.34 3.01
C VAL A 87 3.89 -6.51 2.60
N PRO A 88 4.35 -6.57 1.33
CA PRO A 88 5.36 -7.53 0.91
C PRO A 88 6.67 -7.41 1.69
N THR A 89 7.45 -8.49 1.76
CA THR A 89 8.73 -8.55 2.52
C THR A 89 9.65 -7.37 2.27
N LEU A 90 9.87 -6.96 1.02
CA LEU A 90 10.74 -5.81 0.74
C LEU A 90 10.21 -4.50 1.35
N GLN A 91 8.90 -4.29 1.35
CA GLN A 91 8.29 -3.12 1.99
C GLN A 91 8.45 -3.18 3.51
N ARG A 92 8.32 -4.38 4.12
CA ARG A 92 8.57 -4.59 5.55
C ARG A 92 10.01 -4.28 5.93
N GLN A 93 10.97 -4.74 5.12
CA GLN A 93 12.40 -4.46 5.30
C GLN A 93 12.74 -2.98 5.12
N VAL A 94 12.14 -2.33 4.12
CA VAL A 94 12.27 -0.88 3.93
C VAL A 94 11.74 -0.12 5.16
N PHE A 95 10.61 -0.54 5.73
CA PHE A 95 10.08 0.08 6.95
C PHE A 95 11.06 -0.01 8.13
N ASP A 96 11.74 -1.15 8.33
CA ASP A 96 12.70 -1.30 9.45
C ASP A 96 13.86 -0.31 9.41
N VAL A 97 14.26 0.14 8.22
CA VAL A 97 15.45 0.99 8.06
C VAL A 97 15.13 2.45 7.79
N VAL A 98 13.87 2.79 7.52
CA VAL A 98 13.46 4.19 7.33
C VAL A 98 13.56 4.94 8.66
N PRO A 99 14.11 6.17 8.68
CA PRO A 99 14.26 6.94 9.91
C PRO A 99 12.92 7.23 10.60
N ASP A 100 12.92 7.29 11.92
CA ASP A 100 11.75 7.69 12.71
C ASP A 100 11.30 9.15 12.43
N PRO A 101 10.09 9.55 12.84
CA PRO A 101 9.54 10.86 12.51
C PRO A 101 10.38 12.03 13.05
N ASP A 102 11.03 11.85 14.20
CA ASP A 102 11.89 12.85 14.85
C ASP A 102 13.32 12.88 14.29
N ASP A 103 13.67 11.89 13.48
CA ASP A 103 15.01 11.76 12.89
C ASP A 103 15.13 12.47 11.54
N ARG A 104 16.38 12.57 11.07
CA ARG A 104 16.68 13.15 9.76
C ARG A 104 16.22 12.21 8.66
N SER A 105 15.35 12.72 7.79
CA SER A 105 14.91 12.02 6.57
C SER A 105 16.08 11.52 5.69
N ALA A 106 15.89 10.35 5.10
CA ALA A 106 16.87 9.63 4.28
C ALA A 106 16.49 9.64 2.79
N SER A 107 17.46 9.69 1.88
CA SER A 107 17.19 9.52 0.44
C SER A 107 16.90 8.06 0.10
N VAL A 108 16.30 7.79 -1.06
CA VAL A 108 16.08 6.42 -1.56
C VAL A 108 17.38 5.60 -1.57
N VAL A 109 18.49 6.21 -2.00
CA VAL A 109 19.81 5.54 -2.04
C VAL A 109 20.32 5.22 -0.64
N SER A 110 20.08 6.11 0.33
CA SER A 110 20.45 5.84 1.72
C SER A 110 19.65 4.68 2.31
N VAL A 111 18.34 4.63 2.05
CA VAL A 111 17.47 3.51 2.45
C VAL A 111 17.91 2.22 1.78
N LEU A 112 18.22 2.24 0.48
CA LEU A 112 18.75 1.08 -0.24
C LEU A 112 20.02 0.51 0.41
N HIS A 113 20.96 1.38 0.78
CA HIS A 113 22.16 0.93 1.48
C HIS A 113 21.83 0.32 2.84
N SER A 114 20.95 0.94 3.63
CA SER A 114 20.53 0.38 4.91
C SER A 114 19.83 -0.99 4.77
N VAL A 115 18.99 -1.17 3.74
CA VAL A 115 18.34 -2.48 3.48
C VAL A 115 19.40 -3.54 3.14
N ARG A 116 20.37 -3.21 2.29
CA ARG A 116 21.47 -4.12 1.91
C ARG A 116 22.31 -4.52 3.10
N ASP A 117 22.65 -3.55 3.95
CA ASP A 117 23.51 -3.76 5.11
C ASP A 117 22.80 -4.58 6.21
N GLU A 118 21.51 -4.35 6.44
CA GLU A 118 20.75 -5.02 7.52
C GLU A 118 20.26 -6.41 7.13
N PHE A 119 19.81 -6.60 5.88
CA PHE A 119 19.12 -7.82 5.46
C PHE A 119 19.92 -8.72 4.51
N ASP A 120 21.14 -8.31 4.11
CA ASP A 120 22.01 -9.06 3.18
C ASP A 120 21.30 -9.44 1.86
N ILE A 121 20.50 -8.52 1.33
CA ILE A 121 19.81 -8.63 0.03
C ILE A 121 20.27 -7.53 -0.91
N ASP A 122 20.08 -7.71 -2.22
CA ASP A 122 20.48 -6.72 -3.25
C ASP A 122 19.30 -6.31 -4.14
N PRO A 123 18.31 -5.57 -3.62
CA PRO A 123 17.22 -5.04 -4.43
C PRO A 123 17.72 -3.91 -5.34
N ASP A 124 17.00 -3.66 -6.43
CA ASP A 124 17.23 -2.52 -7.28
C ASP A 124 16.68 -1.22 -6.66
N VAL A 125 17.25 -0.09 -7.06
CA VAL A 125 16.83 1.23 -6.55
C VAL A 125 15.36 1.52 -6.86
N ASP A 126 14.86 1.03 -7.98
CA ASP A 126 13.46 1.21 -8.38
C ASP A 126 12.51 0.39 -7.51
N ASP A 127 12.92 -0.78 -7.03
CA ASP A 127 12.12 -1.60 -6.11
C ASP A 127 12.01 -0.91 -4.75
N VAL A 128 13.12 -0.37 -4.22
CA VAL A 128 13.11 0.41 -2.97
C VAL A 128 12.25 1.67 -3.13
N ARG A 129 12.31 2.32 -4.30
CA ARG A 129 11.49 3.48 -4.60
C ARG A 129 10.01 3.14 -4.65
N ALA A 130 9.64 2.01 -5.27
CA ALA A 130 8.27 1.52 -5.33
C ALA A 130 7.75 1.18 -3.92
N ALA A 131 8.59 0.52 -3.11
CA ALA A 131 8.27 0.21 -1.72
C ALA A 131 8.00 1.47 -0.89
N LEU A 132 8.86 2.49 -0.97
CA LEU A 132 8.64 3.78 -0.30
C LEU A 132 7.37 4.49 -0.77
N GLN A 133 7.02 4.40 -2.05
CA GLN A 133 5.77 4.98 -2.56
C GLN A 133 4.53 4.23 -2.08
N SER A 134 4.60 2.90 -1.99
CA SER A 134 3.55 2.07 -1.40
C SER A 134 3.33 2.42 0.07
N LEU A 135 4.40 2.45 0.86
CA LEU A 135 4.35 2.84 2.26
C LEU A 135 3.83 4.27 2.44
N LYS A 136 4.20 5.20 1.56
CA LYS A 136 3.71 6.58 1.60
C LYS A 136 2.21 6.64 1.42
N ARG A 137 1.70 5.90 0.44
CA ARG A 137 0.25 5.80 0.17
C ARG A 137 -0.51 5.25 1.35
N LYS A 138 0.07 4.26 2.03
CA LYS A 138 -0.48 3.65 3.25
C LYS A 138 -0.34 4.55 4.48
N GLY A 139 0.21 5.75 4.37
CA GLY A 139 0.38 6.67 5.49
C GLY A 139 1.51 6.28 6.45
N VAL A 140 2.36 5.32 6.08
CA VAL A 140 3.45 4.82 6.94
C VAL A 140 4.69 5.71 6.88
N VAL A 141 4.97 6.29 5.71
CA VAL A 141 6.11 7.19 5.50
C VAL A 141 5.69 8.51 4.91
N GLU A 142 6.38 9.57 5.28
CA GLU A 142 6.22 10.88 4.65
C GLU A 142 7.42 11.23 3.77
N VAL A 143 7.19 12.06 2.75
CA VAL A 143 8.23 12.54 1.84
C VAL A 143 8.56 14.00 2.14
N VAL A 144 9.83 14.26 2.45
CA VAL A 144 10.38 15.60 2.65
C VAL A 144 11.11 16.03 1.38
N TYR A 145 10.56 17.04 0.71
CA TYR A 145 11.15 17.61 -0.51
C TYR A 145 12.28 18.58 -0.16
N ARG A 146 13.52 18.12 -0.39
CA ARG A 146 14.74 18.96 -0.34
C ARG A 146 15.29 19.12 -1.77
N THR A 147 16.62 19.11 -1.94
CA THR A 147 17.25 18.99 -3.26
C THR A 147 16.83 17.71 -3.98
N VAL A 148 16.67 16.62 -3.23
CA VAL A 148 16.06 15.37 -3.68
C VAL A 148 14.97 14.95 -2.69
N PRO A 149 13.97 14.15 -3.12
CA PRO A 149 13.01 13.56 -2.20
C PRO A 149 13.70 12.69 -1.15
N THR A 150 13.33 12.89 0.11
CA THR A 150 13.79 12.09 1.24
C THR A 150 12.59 11.58 2.04
N PHE A 151 12.75 10.50 2.79
CA PHE A 151 11.68 9.79 3.46
C PHE A 151 12.03 9.58 4.94
N LYS A 152 10.99 9.54 5.77
CA LYS A 152 11.02 9.14 7.18
C LYS A 152 9.62 8.59 7.55
N LEU A 153 9.49 7.90 8.66
CA LEU A 153 8.20 7.43 9.15
C LEU A 153 7.27 8.62 9.40
N ALA A 154 5.99 8.45 9.08
CA ALA A 154 4.96 9.45 9.34
C ALA A 154 4.42 9.37 10.77
N VAL A 155 4.51 8.19 11.38
CA VAL A 155 4.12 7.89 12.76
C VAL A 155 5.25 7.18 13.49
N ALA A 156 5.23 7.21 14.82
CA ALA A 156 6.23 6.49 15.60
C ALA A 156 6.12 4.99 15.32
N ARG A 157 7.27 4.32 15.27
CA ARG A 157 7.34 2.89 14.96
C ARG A 157 6.52 2.02 15.92
N ASP A 158 6.40 2.45 17.17
CA ASP A 158 5.62 1.75 18.21
C ASP A 158 4.10 1.96 18.09
N ASP A 159 3.65 2.96 17.32
CA ASP A 159 2.24 3.30 17.14
C ASP A 159 1.60 2.60 15.91
N ILE A 160 2.39 1.87 15.12
CA ILE A 160 1.94 1.18 13.91
C ILE A 160 2.44 -0.27 13.85
N THR A 161 1.55 -1.20 13.50
CA THR A 161 1.92 -2.59 13.23
C THR A 161 2.08 -2.80 11.72
N VAL A 162 3.27 -3.22 11.29
CA VAL A 162 3.54 -3.59 9.89
C VAL A 162 3.78 -5.10 9.80
N GLU A 163 2.90 -5.79 9.09
CA GLU A 163 2.88 -7.24 8.93
C GLU A 163 3.27 -7.61 7.49
N GLU A 164 3.87 -8.80 7.32
CA GLU A 164 4.13 -9.32 5.99
C GLU A 164 2.85 -9.89 5.37
N SER A 165 2.50 -9.45 4.17
CA SER A 165 1.43 -10.07 3.36
C SER A 165 1.95 -11.40 2.77
N GLY A 166 1.17 -12.47 2.92
CA GLY A 166 1.47 -13.81 2.41
C GLY A 166 1.40 -13.96 0.89
#